data_AF-A0A1R4HYD9-F1
#
_entry.id   AF-A0A1R4HYD9-F1
#
_cell.length_a   1.000
_cell.length_b   1.000
_cell.length_c   1.000
_cell.angle_alpha   90.00
_cell.angle_beta   90.00
_cell.angle_gamma   90.00
#
_symmetry.space_group_name_H-M   'P 1'
#
loop_
_entity.id
_entity.type
_entity.pdbx_description
1 polymer ?
#
loop_
_entity_poly.entity_id
_entity_poly.type
_entity_poly.pdbx_seq_one_letter_code
_entity_poly.pdbx_strand_id
1 'polypeptide(L)'
;MSSLTPEQRLDRLRSSIDNIDAALVHMLAERFRCTQEVGVLKAENEMPASDPSREARQIDRLRGLAEDSHLDPEFAEKWFNFVVAEVIQHHTQIANER
;
A
#
# COMPACT_ATOMS: atom_id res chain seq x y z
N MET A 1 10.67 -35.66 19.91
CA MET A 1 11.05 -34.79 18.78
C MET A 1 11.82 -33.62 19.37
N SER A 2 13.07 -33.40 18.94
CA SER A 2 13.89 -32.30 19.47
C SER A 2 13.28 -30.96 19.06
N SER A 3 13.10 -30.06 20.02
CA SER A 3 12.73 -28.67 19.75
C SER A 3 13.84 -27.96 18.99
N LEU A 4 13.48 -27.05 18.09
CA LEU A 4 14.43 -26.18 17.39
C LEU A 4 15.26 -25.36 18.38
N THR A 5 16.51 -25.07 18.04
CA THR A 5 17.28 -24.05 18.77
C THR A 5 16.68 -22.65 18.51
N PRO A 6 16.96 -21.65 19.37
CA PRO A 6 16.54 -20.27 19.12
C PRO A 6 16.94 -19.75 17.74
N GLU A 7 18.14 -20.06 17.26
CA GLU A 7 18.68 -19.64 15.96
C GLU A 7 17.86 -20.24 14.81
N GLN A 8 17.60 -21.55 14.88
CA GLN A 8 16.79 -22.23 13.86
C GLN A 8 15.35 -21.71 13.81
N ARG A 9 14.78 -21.34 14.98
CA ARG A 9 13.45 -20.73 15.04
C ARG A 9 13.46 -19.31 14.46
N LEU A 10 14.51 -18.53 14.72
CA LEU A 10 14.68 -17.19 14.16
C LEU A 10 14.78 -17.24 12.64
N ASP A 11 15.60 -18.13 12.09
CA ASP A 11 15.77 -18.26 10.64
C ASP A 11 14.45 -18.65 9.96
N ARG A 12 13.70 -19.58 10.56
CA ARG A 12 12.37 -19.96 10.05
C ARG A 12 11.38 -18.79 10.04
N LEU A 13 11.39 -17.96 11.09
CA LEU A 13 10.53 -16.77 11.16
C LEU A 13 10.95 -15.74 10.10
N ARG A 14 12.25 -15.52 9.91
CA ARG A 14 12.76 -14.62 8.86
C ARG A 14 12.37 -15.08 7.46
N SER A 15 12.49 -16.37 7.15
CA SER A 15 12.00 -16.89 5.86
C SER A 15 10.50 -16.68 5.67
N SER A 16 9.71 -16.66 6.76
CA SER A 16 8.28 -16.34 6.68
C SER A 16 8.05 -14.85 6.41
N ILE A 17 8.84 -13.98 7.04
CA ILE A 17 8.84 -12.52 6.79
C ILE A 17 9.22 -12.23 5.34
N ASP A 18 10.30 -12.82 4.83
CA ASP A 18 10.75 -12.63 3.45
C ASP A 18 9.67 -12.99 2.42
N ASN A 19 8.91 -14.07 2.68
CA ASN A 19 7.78 -14.45 1.82
C ASN A 19 6.62 -13.46 1.89
N ILE A 20 6.33 -12.91 3.07
CA ILE A 20 5.30 -11.87 3.25
C ILE A 20 5.72 -10.60 2.51
N ASP A 21 6.98 -10.19 2.66
CA ASP A 21 7.52 -9.00 2.01
C ASP A 21 7.47 -9.11 0.48
N ALA A 22 7.81 -10.28 -0.08
CA ALA A 22 7.66 -10.54 -1.50
C ALA A 22 6.19 -10.39 -1.96
N ALA A 23 5.24 -10.94 -1.20
CA ALA A 23 3.82 -10.80 -1.50
C ALA A 23 3.36 -9.33 -1.43
N LEU A 24 3.81 -8.57 -0.42
CA LEU A 24 3.51 -7.15 -0.29
C LEU A 24 4.00 -6.34 -1.49
N VAL A 25 5.23 -6.60 -1.96
CA VAL A 25 5.80 -5.94 -3.14
C VAL A 25 4.98 -6.23 -4.40
N HIS A 26 4.61 -7.49 -4.63
CA HIS A 26 3.79 -7.85 -5.79
C HIS A 26 2.39 -7.23 -5.74
N MET A 27 1.75 -7.18 -4.56
CA MET A 27 0.45 -6.53 -4.40
C MET A 27 0.52 -5.02 -4.57
N LEU A 28 1.61 -4.39 -4.10
CA LEU A 28 1.86 -2.98 -4.36
C LEU A 28 2.05 -2.72 -5.86
N ALA A 29 2.83 -3.54 -6.57
CA ALA A 29 3.01 -3.41 -8.01
C ALA A 29 1.68 -3.43 -8.78
N GLU A 30 0.79 -4.39 -8.47
CA GLU A 30 -0.55 -4.44 -9.06
C GLU A 30 -1.40 -3.22 -8.68
N ARG A 31 -1.33 -2.77 -7.42
CA ARG A 31 -2.02 -1.56 -6.99
C ARG A 31 -1.54 -0.34 -7.77
N PHE A 32 -0.23 -0.20 -7.96
CA PHE A 32 0.37 0.91 -8.70
C PHE A 32 -0.03 0.90 -10.17
N ARG A 33 -0.06 -0.27 -10.83
CA ARG A 33 -0.58 -0.43 -12.20
C ARG A 33 -2.00 0.11 -12.31
N CYS A 34 -2.91 -0.30 -11.43
CA CYS A 34 -4.27 0.22 -11.40
C CYS A 34 -4.32 1.74 -11.18
N THR A 35 -3.49 2.28 -10.29
CA THR A 35 -3.45 3.72 -10.06
C THR A 35 -2.85 4.51 -11.22
N GLN A 36 -1.94 3.93 -12.00
CA GLN A 36 -1.45 4.56 -13.24
C GLN A 36 -2.57 4.69 -14.27
N GLU A 37 -3.37 3.63 -14.45
CA GLU A 37 -4.56 3.68 -15.31
C GLU A 37 -5.56 4.75 -14.84
N VAL A 38 -5.79 4.87 -13.52
CA VAL A 38 -6.59 5.97 -12.95
C VAL A 38 -5.97 7.33 -13.25
N GLY A 39 -4.64 7.47 -13.17
CA GLY A 39 -3.93 8.72 -13.45
C GLY A 39 -4.10 9.15 -14.91
N VAL A 40 -3.94 8.20 -15.85
CA VAL A 40 -4.17 8.42 -17.29
C VAL A 40 -5.62 8.85 -17.53
N LEU A 41 -6.59 8.12 -16.96
CA LEU A 41 -8.02 8.45 -17.09
C LEU A 41 -8.33 9.85 -16.55
N LYS A 42 -7.76 10.21 -15.39
CA LYS A 42 -7.93 11.53 -14.79
C LYS A 42 -7.36 12.63 -15.70
N ALA A 43 -6.15 12.44 -16.20
CA ALA A 43 -5.50 13.39 -17.11
C ALA A 43 -6.28 13.56 -18.42
N GLU A 44 -6.84 12.48 -18.98
CA GLU A 44 -7.69 12.51 -20.18
C GLU A 44 -8.95 13.36 -20.04
N ASN A 45 -9.48 13.43 -18.82
CA ASN A 45 -10.77 14.04 -18.55
C ASN A 45 -10.64 15.29 -17.66
N GLU A 46 -9.44 15.88 -17.61
CA GLU A 46 -9.14 17.10 -16.84
C GLU A 46 -9.55 16.99 -15.35
N MET A 47 -9.48 15.78 -14.79
CA MET A 47 -9.82 15.50 -13.40
C MET A 47 -8.61 15.73 -12.49
N PRO A 48 -8.83 16.21 -11.25
CA PRO A 48 -7.73 16.46 -10.32
C PRO A 48 -7.04 15.16 -9.87
N ALA A 49 -5.71 15.24 -9.72
CA ALA A 49 -4.87 14.15 -9.23
C ALA A 49 -5.27 13.69 -7.81
N SER A 50 -5.56 14.63 -6.91
CA SER A 50 -6.08 14.35 -5.56
C SER A 50 -7.61 14.39 -5.53
N ASP A 51 -8.19 13.54 -4.67
CA ASP A 51 -9.61 13.58 -4.29
C ASP A 51 -9.68 13.39 -2.77
N PRO A 52 -9.69 14.49 -2.00
CA PRO A 52 -9.66 14.43 -0.53
C PRO A 52 -10.82 13.62 0.05
N SER A 53 -11.98 13.64 -0.60
CA SER A 53 -13.15 12.88 -0.15
C SER A 53 -12.92 11.37 -0.31
N ARG A 54 -12.29 10.95 -1.40
CA ARG A 54 -11.95 9.55 -1.66
C ARG A 54 -10.86 9.06 -0.72
N GLU A 55 -9.84 9.89 -0.50
CA GLU A 55 -8.71 9.61 0.39
C GLU A 55 -9.19 9.40 1.83
N ALA A 56 -10.05 10.28 2.35
CA ALA A 56 -10.66 10.12 3.68
C ALA A 56 -11.42 8.79 3.82
N ARG A 57 -12.26 8.43 2.84
CA ARG A 57 -12.99 7.14 2.85
C ARG A 57 -12.05 5.92 2.79
N GLN A 58 -10.87 6.06 2.15
CA GLN A 58 -9.88 4.99 2.12
C GLN A 58 -9.20 4.82 3.47
N ILE A 59 -8.85 5.93 4.13
CA ILE A 59 -8.27 5.93 5.47
C ILE A 59 -9.23 5.26 6.46
N ASP A 60 -10.49 5.70 6.52
CA ASP A 60 -11.49 5.12 7.43
C ASP A 60 -11.63 3.61 7.26
N ARG A 61 -11.72 3.15 6.01
CA ARG A 61 -11.81 1.72 5.69
C ARG A 61 -10.54 0.96 6.11
N LEU A 62 -9.36 1.54 5.92
CA LEU A 62 -8.09 0.90 6.27
C LEU A 62 -7.86 0.83 7.78
N ARG A 63 -8.30 1.85 8.51
CA ARG A 63 -8.29 1.83 9.98
C ARG A 63 -9.14 0.68 10.50
N GLY A 64 -10.36 0.48 9.98
CA GLY A 64 -11.19 -0.67 10.33
C GLY A 64 -10.54 -2.02 10.02
N LEU A 65 -9.91 -2.16 8.84
CA LEU A 65 -9.18 -3.39 8.49
C LEU A 65 -7.97 -3.64 9.40
N ALA A 66 -7.29 -2.59 9.85
CA ALA A 66 -6.18 -2.69 10.78
C ALA A 66 -6.66 -3.20 12.14
N GLU A 67 -7.76 -2.65 12.68
CA GLU A 67 -8.38 -3.11 13.92
C GLU A 67 -8.76 -4.60 13.84
N ASP A 68 -9.46 -5.02 12.78
CA ASP A 68 -9.84 -6.42 12.55
C ASP A 68 -8.62 -7.36 12.46
N SER A 69 -7.51 -6.85 11.95
CA SER A 69 -6.26 -7.59 11.77
C SER A 69 -5.31 -7.50 12.97
N HIS A 70 -5.72 -6.84 14.06
CA HIS A 70 -4.89 -6.59 15.25
C HIS A 70 -3.59 -5.81 14.92
N LEU A 71 -3.67 -4.93 13.92
CA LEU A 71 -2.63 -3.98 13.53
C LEU A 71 -2.98 -2.60 14.09
N ASP A 72 -1.98 -1.83 14.52
CA ASP A 72 -2.17 -0.44 14.95
C ASP A 72 -2.79 0.41 13.82
N PRO A 73 -4.00 0.97 14.00
CA PRO A 73 -4.65 1.79 12.98
C PRO A 73 -3.86 3.05 12.62
N GLU A 74 -3.11 3.64 13.56
CA GLU A 74 -2.26 4.78 13.27
C GLU A 74 -1.10 4.41 12.35
N PHE A 75 -0.52 3.23 12.56
CA PHE A 75 0.52 2.71 11.66
C PHE A 75 -0.04 2.43 10.26
N ALA A 76 -1.21 1.79 10.16
CA ALA A 76 -1.85 1.52 8.88
C ALA A 76 -2.15 2.81 8.10
N GLU A 77 -2.63 3.85 8.79
CA GLU A 77 -2.86 5.17 8.19
C GLU A 77 -1.56 5.83 7.72
N LYS A 78 -0.49 5.82 8.54
CA LYS A 78 0.82 6.37 8.14
C LYS A 78 1.37 5.68 6.89
N TRP A 79 1.32 4.35 6.84
CA TRP A 79 1.74 3.59 5.67
C TRP A 79 0.89 3.92 4.44
N PHE A 80 -0.43 4.03 4.62
CA PHE A 80 -1.32 4.37 3.51
C PHE A 80 -1.08 5.78 2.96
N ASN A 81 -0.89 6.76 3.84
CA ASN A 81 -0.59 8.14 3.44
C ASN A 81 0.71 8.23 2.64
N PHE A 82 1.72 7.44 3.01
CA PHE A 82 2.96 7.32 2.23
C PHE A 82 2.68 6.79 0.81
N VAL A 83 1.90 5.71 0.69
CA VAL A 83 1.57 5.12 -0.62
C VAL A 83 0.71 6.07 -1.48
N VAL A 84 -0.25 6.78 -0.88
CA VAL A 84 -1.11 7.73 -1.61
C VAL A 84 -0.33 8.95 -2.10
N ALA A 85 0.61 9.46 -1.31
CA ALA A 85 1.47 10.57 -1.73
C ALA A 85 2.22 10.23 -3.03
N GLU A 86 2.79 9.01 -3.11
CA GLU A 86 3.47 8.53 -4.31
C GLU A 86 2.51 8.43 -5.52
N VAL A 87 1.28 7.97 -5.30
CA VAL A 87 0.26 7.89 -6.36
C VAL A 87 -0.12 9.28 -6.88
N ILE A 88 -0.33 10.25 -5.99
CA ILE A 88 -0.67 11.63 -6.38
C ILE A 88 0.48 12.23 -7.20
N GLN A 89 1.73 12.01 -6.79
CA GLN A 89 2.89 12.45 -7.56
C GLN A 89 2.90 11.86 -8.98
N HIS A 90 2.65 10.56 -9.13
CA HIS A 90 2.53 9.94 -10.46
C HIS A 90 1.40 10.53 -11.29
N HIS A 91 0.24 10.81 -10.69
CA HIS A 91 -0.89 11.44 -11.40
C HIS A 91 -0.52 12.83 -11.90
N THR A 92 0.16 13.63 -11.08
CA THR A 92 0.65 14.95 -11.48
C THR A 92 1.67 14.85 -12.62
N GLN A 93 2.58 13.88 -12.60
CA GLN A 93 3.53 13.66 -13.68
C GLN A 93 2.82 13.29 -15.00
N ILE A 94 1.90 12.32 -14.96
CA ILE A 94 1.10 11.90 -16.13
C ILE A 94 0.32 13.08 -16.73
N ALA A 95 -0.23 13.95 -15.89
CA ALA A 95 -0.94 15.14 -16.34
C ALA A 95 -0.02 16.17 -17.01
N ASN A 96 1.24 16.30 -16.57
CA ASN A 96 2.22 17.25 -17.10
C ASN A 96 2.95 16.76 -18.36
N GLU A 97 2.98 15.45 -18.60
CA GLU A 97 3.60 14.84 -19.80
C GLU A 97 2.69 14.89 -21.05
N ARG A 98 1.47 15.42 -20.91
CA ARG A 98 0.52 15.64 -22.00
C ARG A 98 0.54 17.09 -22.46
#